data_AF-A0A3B0ZAA8-F1
#
_entry.id   AF-A0A3B0ZAA8-F1
#
_cell.length_a   1.000
_cell.length_b   1.000
_cell.length_c   1.000
_cell.angle_alpha   90.00
_cell.angle_beta   90.00
_cell.angle_gamma   90.00
#
_symmetry.space_group_name_H-M   'P 1'
#
loop_
_entity.id
_entity.type
_entity.pdbx_description
1 polymer ?
#
loop_
_entity_poly.entity_id
_entity_poly.type
_entity_poly.pdbx_seq_one_letter_code
_entity_poly.pdbx_strand_id
1 'polypeptide(L)'
;MRNFFTILIISFSLVNFSGCAVFTEFSSSTSSTVDTVTPDITLNEFVNKRYVAIRNDAANGGGENLDALAQLLGEKDKKAFAQRMKNNFDLIFQGIQKPSEIIVRIESQVILKKG
;
A
#
# COMPACT_ATOMS: atom_id res chain seq x y z
N MET A 1 -11.05 -13.92 55.95
CA MET A 1 -11.51 -15.08 55.14
C MET A 1 -11.46 -14.66 53.67
N ARG A 2 -10.47 -15.19 52.96
CA ARG A 2 -10.30 -15.09 51.50
C ARG A 2 -11.35 -16.01 50.87
N ASN A 3 -12.00 -15.59 49.77
CA ASN A 3 -12.53 -16.44 48.69
C ASN A 3 -13.01 -15.48 47.57
N PHE A 4 -12.29 -15.24 46.48
CA PHE A 4 -11.95 -16.09 45.33
C PHE A 4 -13.03 -16.13 44.23
N PHE A 5 -12.59 -15.65 43.05
CA PHE A 5 -13.03 -15.98 41.69
C PHE A 5 -14.44 -15.57 41.24
N THR A 6 -14.49 -14.51 40.42
CA THR A 6 -15.31 -14.55 39.20
C THR A 6 -14.55 -13.85 38.08
N ILE A 7 -13.78 -14.63 37.34
CA ILE A 7 -13.15 -14.19 36.09
C ILE A 7 -14.27 -14.17 35.05
N LEU A 8 -14.69 -12.98 34.63
CA LEU A 8 -15.55 -12.80 33.47
C LEU A 8 -14.66 -12.91 32.23
N ILE A 9 -14.57 -14.10 31.65
CA ILE A 9 -13.96 -14.34 30.35
C ILE A 9 -14.90 -13.70 29.32
N ILE A 10 -14.54 -12.52 28.82
CA ILE A 10 -15.19 -11.92 27.65
C ILE A 10 -14.68 -12.70 26.43
N SER A 11 -15.49 -13.65 25.97
CA SER A 11 -15.31 -14.36 24.71
C SER A 11 -15.24 -13.36 23.57
N PHE A 12 -14.03 -13.10 23.06
CA PHE A 12 -13.84 -12.37 21.83
C PHE A 12 -14.20 -13.30 20.68
N SER A 13 -15.37 -13.10 20.09
CA SER A 13 -15.83 -13.83 18.91
C SER A 13 -14.84 -13.63 17.77
N LEU A 14 -14.19 -14.73 17.36
CA LEU A 14 -13.43 -14.82 16.11
C LEU A 14 -14.38 -14.58 14.95
N VAL A 15 -14.36 -13.37 14.41
CA VAL A 15 -14.96 -13.05 13.11
C VAL A 15 -14.17 -13.80 12.04
N ASN A 16 -14.74 -14.93 11.61
CA ASN A 16 -14.32 -15.64 10.41
C ASN A 16 -14.70 -14.79 9.20
N PHE A 17 -13.80 -13.92 8.75
CA PHE A 17 -13.93 -13.30 7.43
C PHE A 17 -13.58 -14.35 6.37
N SER A 18 -14.57 -15.18 6.02
CA SER A 18 -14.55 -15.96 4.78
C SER A 18 -14.81 -15.01 3.60
N GLY A 19 -13.80 -14.22 3.26
CA GLY A 19 -13.72 -13.56 1.97
C GLY A 19 -12.90 -14.44 1.05
N CYS A 20 -13.54 -15.18 0.15
CA CYS A 20 -12.90 -15.58 -1.10
C CYS A 20 -12.72 -14.30 -1.93
N ALA A 21 -11.69 -13.52 -1.61
CA ALA A 21 -11.14 -12.62 -2.59
C ALA A 21 -10.51 -13.53 -3.65
N VAL A 22 -11.17 -13.61 -4.80
CA VAL A 22 -10.56 -14.03 -6.06
C VAL A 22 -9.35 -13.13 -6.23
N PHE A 23 -8.18 -13.59 -5.78
CA PHE A 23 -6.92 -13.11 -6.29
C PHE A 23 -6.96 -13.53 -7.75
N THR A 24 -7.15 -12.56 -8.65
CA THR A 24 -6.82 -12.73 -10.05
C THR A 24 -5.30 -12.93 -10.08
N GLU A 25 -4.92 -14.18 -9.89
CA GLU A 25 -3.66 -14.77 -10.25
C GLU A 25 -3.27 -14.23 -11.62
N PHE A 26 -2.28 -13.34 -11.63
CA PHE A 26 -1.64 -12.91 -12.85
C PHE A 26 -0.79 -14.10 -13.32
N SER A 27 -1.43 -15.05 -14.00
CA SER A 27 -0.75 -16.07 -14.77
C SER A 27 -0.06 -15.41 -15.95
N SER A 28 1.19 -15.00 -15.76
CA SER A 28 2.12 -14.83 -16.88
C SER A 28 2.88 -16.13 -17.09
N SER A 29 2.20 -17.10 -17.70
CA SER A 29 2.90 -18.15 -18.44
C SER A 29 3.44 -17.53 -19.72
N THR A 30 4.75 -17.33 -19.81
CA THR A 30 5.43 -17.27 -21.10
C THR A 30 6.65 -18.16 -21.06
N SER A 31 6.60 -19.13 -21.96
CA SER A 31 7.57 -20.18 -22.24
C SER A 31 8.92 -19.60 -22.68
N SER A 32 9.99 -20.37 -22.44
CA SER A 32 11.38 -20.07 -22.71
C SER A 32 11.66 -19.52 -24.11
N THR A 33 12.32 -18.35 -24.19
CA THR A 33 13.56 -18.08 -24.93
C THR A 33 13.92 -16.60 -24.78
N VAL A 34 15.15 -16.35 -24.31
CA VAL A 34 16.05 -15.21 -24.52
C VAL A 34 15.45 -13.80 -24.72
N ASP A 35 15.94 -12.90 -23.87
CA ASP A 35 15.75 -11.44 -23.83
C ASP A 35 14.52 -10.96 -23.04
N THR A 36 14.62 -11.04 -21.71
CA THR A 36 13.69 -10.37 -20.78
C THR A 36 13.87 -8.86 -20.94
N VAL A 37 13.21 -8.28 -21.94
CA VAL A 37 12.77 -6.88 -21.85
C VAL A 37 11.75 -6.87 -20.72
N THR A 38 12.21 -6.66 -19.49
CA THR A 38 11.33 -6.23 -18.41
C THR A 38 10.60 -5.01 -18.97
N PRO A 39 9.27 -5.03 -19.15
CA PRO A 39 8.59 -3.82 -19.56
C PRO A 39 8.97 -2.76 -18.53
N ASP A 40 9.59 -1.67 -18.96
CA ASP A 40 9.82 -0.49 -18.13
C ASP A 40 8.43 0.05 -17.77
N ILE A 41 7.80 -0.53 -16.74
CA ILE A 41 6.55 -0.02 -16.22
C ILE A 41 6.91 1.32 -15.61
N THR A 42 6.67 2.38 -16.37
CA THR A 42 6.96 3.73 -15.90
C THR A 42 6.19 3.97 -14.59
N LEU A 43 6.78 4.74 -13.67
CA LEU A 43 6.12 5.11 -12.41
C LEU A 43 4.69 5.63 -12.63
N ASN A 44 4.49 6.43 -13.70
CA ASN A 44 3.17 6.90 -14.12
C ASN A 44 2.20 5.77 -14.47
N GLU A 45 2.65 4.79 -15.26
CA GLU A 45 1.83 3.64 -15.64
C GLU A 45 1.47 2.78 -14.43
N PHE A 46 2.44 2.54 -13.53
CA PHE A 46 2.21 1.82 -12.28
C PHE A 46 1.14 2.51 -11.44
N VAL A 47 1.30 3.81 -11.19
CA VAL A 47 0.35 4.61 -10.40
C VAL A 47 -1.02 4.65 -11.06
N ASN A 48 -1.11 4.83 -12.38
CA ASN A 48 -2.38 4.83 -13.09
C ASN A 48 -3.12 3.49 -12.97
N LYS A 49 -2.41 2.36 -13.12
CA LYS A 49 -3.02 1.02 -13.02
C LYS A 49 -3.38 0.63 -11.59
N ARG A 50 -2.59 1.04 -10.59
CA ARG A 50 -2.71 0.59 -9.20
C ARG A 50 -3.28 1.64 -8.25
N TYR A 51 -3.76 2.78 -8.76
CA TYR A 51 -4.20 3.93 -7.95
C TYR A 51 -5.09 3.56 -6.76
N VAL A 52 -6.17 2.80 -7.01
CA VAL A 52 -7.13 2.43 -5.97
C VAL A 52 -6.46 1.57 -4.88
N ALA A 53 -5.60 0.64 -5.28
CA ALA A 53 -4.87 -0.23 -4.36
C ALA A 53 -3.82 0.57 -3.56
N ILE A 54 -3.05 1.45 -4.22
CA ILE A 54 -2.11 2.37 -3.56
C ILE A 54 -2.82 3.22 -2.53
N ARG A 55 -3.98 3.80 -2.87
CA ARG A 55 -4.77 4.62 -1.96
C ARG A 55 -5.27 3.81 -0.77
N ASN A 56 -5.78 2.61 -0.99
CA ASN A 56 -6.22 1.74 0.11
C ASN A 56 -5.04 1.38 1.05
N ASP A 57 -3.91 0.95 0.49
CA ASP A 57 -2.71 0.59 1.25
C ASP A 57 -2.18 1.80 2.04
N ALA A 58 -2.19 3.00 1.45
CA ALA A 58 -1.81 4.24 2.13
C ALA A 58 -2.73 4.58 3.30
N ALA A 59 -4.05 4.42 3.16
CA ALA A 59 -5.01 4.65 4.25
C ALA A 59 -4.80 3.67 5.42
N ASN A 60 -4.48 2.41 5.11
CA ASN A 60 -4.18 1.39 6.10
C ASN A 60 -2.80 1.59 6.76
N GLY A 61 -1.87 2.22 6.05
CA GLY A 61 -0.51 2.49 6.52
C GLY A 61 0.51 1.44 6.08
N GLY A 62 0.23 0.73 4.99
CA GLY A 62 1.09 -0.29 4.42
C GLY A 62 0.35 -1.21 3.44
N GLY A 63 1.11 -1.90 2.61
CA GLY A 63 0.60 -2.86 1.63
C GLY A 63 1.55 -3.00 0.45
N GLU A 64 1.40 -4.08 -0.32
CA GLU A 64 2.34 -4.45 -1.38
C GLU A 64 2.43 -3.38 -2.49
N ASN A 65 1.33 -2.70 -2.80
CA ASN A 65 1.34 -1.66 -3.83
C ASN A 65 2.07 -0.41 -3.35
N LEU A 66 1.98 -0.12 -2.05
CA LEU A 66 2.68 0.99 -1.44
C LEU A 66 4.19 0.72 -1.30
N ASP A 67 4.56 -0.52 -0.99
CA ASP A 67 5.94 -0.98 -0.96
C ASP A 67 6.57 -1.00 -2.35
N ALA A 68 5.81 -1.38 -3.38
CA ALA A 68 6.24 -1.29 -4.77
C ALA A 68 6.40 0.18 -5.21
N LEU A 69 5.46 1.06 -4.84
CA LEU A 69 5.57 2.49 -5.10
C LEU A 69 6.82 3.09 -4.46
N ALA A 70 7.11 2.73 -3.20
CA ALA A 70 8.32 3.15 -2.49
C ALA A 70 9.59 2.76 -3.26
N GLN A 71 9.65 1.53 -3.77
CA GLN A 71 10.79 1.04 -4.55
C GLN A 71 10.98 1.81 -5.86
N LEU A 72 9.89 2.07 -6.58
CA LEU A 72 9.92 2.85 -7.82
C LEU A 72 10.35 4.32 -7.58
N LEU A 73 10.07 4.86 -6.40
CA LEU A 73 10.51 6.18 -5.96
C LEU A 73 11.93 6.18 -5.34
N GLY A 74 12.59 5.03 -5.23
CA GLY A 74 13.93 4.90 -4.64
C GLY A 74 13.96 5.02 -3.11
N GLU A 75 12.83 4.85 -2.44
CA GLU A 75 12.73 4.92 -0.98
C GLU A 75 13.28 3.64 -0.32
N LYS A 76 14.30 3.81 0.53
CA LYS A 76 14.96 2.68 1.22
C LYS A 76 14.14 2.16 2.40
N ASP A 77 13.48 3.05 3.12
CA ASP A 77 12.67 2.72 4.30
C ASP A 77 11.19 2.73 3.94
N LYS A 78 10.69 1.56 3.51
CA LYS A 78 9.30 1.35 3.10
C LYS A 78 8.32 1.62 4.24
N LYS A 79 8.68 1.28 5.49
CA LYS A 79 7.83 1.49 6.65
C LYS A 79 7.69 2.98 6.95
N ALA A 80 8.80 3.72 6.95
CA ALA A 80 8.75 5.16 7.11
C ALA A 80 8.02 5.85 5.95
N PHE A 81 8.15 5.35 4.72
CA PHE A 81 7.37 5.83 3.58
C PHE A 81 5.88 5.61 3.79
N ALA A 82 5.46 4.40 4.17
CA ALA A 82 4.05 4.08 4.42
C ALA A 82 3.42 4.94 5.53
N GLN A 83 4.17 5.20 6.61
CA GLN A 83 3.72 6.11 7.68
C GLN A 83 3.56 7.55 7.17
N ARG A 84 4.47 8.05 6.32
CA ARG A 84 4.32 9.38 5.70
C ARG A 84 3.10 9.45 4.80
N MET A 85 2.87 8.43 4.00
CA MET A 85 1.71 8.33 3.11
C MET A 85 0.40 8.37 3.89
N LYS A 86 0.34 7.65 5.03
CA LYS A 86 -0.83 7.67 5.92
C LYS A 86 -1.02 9.03 6.61
N ASN A 87 0.04 9.60 7.17
CA ASN A 87 -0.05 10.86 7.91
C ASN A 87 -0.43 12.05 7.00
N ASN A 88 -0.11 11.97 5.71
CA ASN A 88 -0.40 13.00 4.71
C ASN A 88 -1.48 12.55 3.71
N PHE A 89 -2.31 11.57 4.09
CA PHE A 89 -3.23 10.92 3.18
C PHE A 89 -4.13 11.91 2.43
N ASP A 90 -4.80 12.82 3.15
CA ASP A 90 -5.69 13.79 2.52
C ASP A 90 -4.94 14.75 1.61
N LEU A 91 -3.77 15.22 2.01
CA LEU A 91 -2.93 16.10 1.18
C LEU A 91 -2.56 15.42 -0.14
N ILE A 92 -2.28 14.12 -0.11
CA ILE A 92 -1.86 13.35 -1.28
C ILE A 92 -3.06 12.96 -2.17
N PHE A 93 -4.19 12.54 -1.59
CA PHE A 93 -5.27 11.89 -2.34
C PHE A 93 -6.55 12.72 -2.51
N GLN A 94 -6.73 13.81 -1.76
CA GLN A 94 -7.94 14.64 -1.86
C GLN A 94 -7.96 15.45 -3.16
N GLY A 95 -9.10 15.44 -3.84
CA GLY A 95 -9.32 16.27 -5.04
C GLY A 95 -8.42 15.92 -6.24
N ILE A 96 -7.90 14.70 -6.28
CA ILE A 96 -7.10 14.20 -7.41
C ILE A 96 -7.99 14.03 -8.64
N GLN A 97 -7.59 14.60 -9.77
CA GLN A 97 -8.29 14.44 -11.05
C GLN A 97 -7.68 13.32 -11.89
N LYS A 98 -6.36 13.13 -11.80
CA LYS A 98 -5.61 12.06 -12.48
C LYS A 98 -4.71 11.31 -11.51
N PRO A 99 -4.67 9.97 -11.52
CA PRO A 99 -3.85 9.20 -10.58
C PRO A 99 -2.38 9.62 -10.51
N SER A 100 -1.74 9.91 -11.65
CA SER A 100 -0.34 10.34 -11.71
C SER A 100 -0.04 11.63 -10.93
N GLU A 101 -1.04 12.46 -10.62
CA GLU A 101 -0.87 13.67 -9.79
C GLU A 101 -0.32 13.37 -8.39
N ILE A 102 -0.57 12.17 -7.86
CA ILE A 102 -0.06 11.81 -6.53
C ILE A 102 1.46 11.78 -6.49
N ILE A 103 2.14 11.51 -7.60
CA ILE A 103 3.62 11.43 -7.65
C ILE A 103 4.21 12.78 -7.23
N VAL A 104 3.76 13.86 -7.85
CA VAL A 104 4.22 15.23 -7.56
C VAL A 104 3.90 15.62 -6.12
N ARG A 105 2.73 15.22 -5.61
CA ARG A 105 2.35 15.51 -4.22
C ARG A 105 3.23 14.75 -3.23
N ILE A 106 3.55 13.48 -3.51
CA ILE A 106 4.46 12.68 -2.68
C ILE A 106 5.86 13.29 -2.67
N GLU A 107 6.40 13.65 -3.84
CA GLU A 107 7.72 14.29 -3.95
C GLU A 107 7.79 15.62 -3.18
N SER A 108 6.72 16.42 -3.24
CA SER A 108 6.63 17.67 -2.48
C SER A 108 6.72 17.42 -0.96
N GLN A 109 6.08 16.36 -0.45
CA GLN A 109 6.17 15.98 0.97
C GLN A 109 7.56 15.45 1.37
N VAL A 110 8.28 14.83 0.44
CA VAL A 110 9.65 14.36 0.66
C VAL A 110 10.64 15.53 0.74
N ILE A 111 10.47 16.55 -0.11
CA ILE A 111 11.34 17.74 -0.15
C ILE A 111 11.18 18.60 1.10
N LEU A 112 9.95 18.79 1.59
CA LEU A 112 9.66 19.60 2.78
C LEU A 112 10.27 19.07 4.09
N LYS A 113 10.78 17.83 4.09
CA LYS A 113 11.43 17.21 5.26
C LYS A 113 12.96 17.34 5.26
N LYS A 114 13.57 17.86 4.18
CA LYS A 114 15.03 18.04 4.06
C LYS A 114 15.51 19.46 4.43
N GLY A 115 14.60 20.35 4.82
CA GLY A 115 14.90 21.71 5.30
C GLY A 115 14.95 21.79 6.82
#